data_AF-A0A1B3NCF9-F1
#
_entry.id   AF-A0A1B3NCF9-F1
#
_cell.length_a   1.000
_cell.length_b   1.000
_cell.length_c   1.000
_cell.angle_alpha   90.00
_cell.angle_beta   90.00
_cell.angle_gamma   90.00
#
_symmetry.space_group_name_H-M   'P 1'
#
loop_
_entity.id
_entity.type
_entity.pdbx_description
1 polymer ?
#
loop_
_entity_poly.entity_id
_entity_poly.type
_entity_poly.pdbx_seq_one_letter_code
_entity_poly.pdbx_strand_id
1 'polypeptide(L)'
;MIDLPPLIEAVLQGADTADAAMCRLLFHGTCEEFDLPPTGGGYDGMVWTAESPFIAQTYIPVAGLEAYVSAPDGWRLADGIRPGRGSFWMDFAVDKLGLAYEDVDWDPHGDARSWSFKKGCRVTYGEAFEALRAMGYVFTNDLAAVRQQTIAGKVVTMPADWSIPGRLLICVRDPAWKLLDISTGESDLTQLQYHDVDRFRDAESAGYDGVIIDDFAQSSVIGNIGHRSIGLFPATAARLEWAQIAATSTAASTDYRRSSTDEFDSLHAGISMRPAPAL
;
A
#
# COMPACT_ATOMS: atom_id res chain seq x y z
N MET A 1 -21.13 0.87 12.71
CA MET A 1 -20.37 1.20 13.93
C MET A 1 -19.25 0.17 14.01
N ILE A 2 -18.00 0.58 14.12
CA ILE A 2 -16.87 -0.36 14.20
C ILE A 2 -16.90 -0.99 15.59
N ASP A 3 -16.95 -2.31 15.63
CA ASP A 3 -16.80 -3.11 16.84
C ASP A 3 -15.31 -3.21 17.14
N LEU A 4 -14.91 -2.77 18.33
CA LEU A 4 -13.52 -2.72 18.74
C LEU A 4 -13.29 -3.71 19.88
N PRO A 5 -12.13 -4.38 19.92
CA PRO A 5 -11.75 -5.14 21.09
C PRO A 5 -11.74 -4.25 22.35
N PRO A 6 -12.20 -4.75 23.52
CA PRO A 6 -12.40 -3.93 24.72
C PRO A 6 -11.15 -3.17 25.16
N LEU A 7 -9.97 -3.77 25.00
CA LEU A 7 -8.71 -3.14 25.39
C LEU A 7 -8.38 -1.92 24.52
N ILE A 8 -8.63 -2.01 23.21
CA ILE A 8 -8.42 -0.91 22.26
C ILE A 8 -9.44 0.19 22.51
N GLU A 9 -10.71 -0.16 22.70
CA GLU A 9 -11.75 0.84 23.01
C GLU A 9 -11.43 1.59 24.31
N ALA A 10 -10.99 0.90 25.36
CA ALA A 10 -10.59 1.53 26.63
C ALA A 10 -9.40 2.50 26.47
N VAL A 11 -8.41 2.16 25.62
CA VAL A 11 -7.29 3.07 25.31
C VAL A 11 -7.78 4.32 24.60
N LEU A 12 -8.66 4.17 23.61
CA LEU A 12 -9.19 5.31 22.85
C LEU A 12 -10.09 6.21 23.71
N GLN A 13 -11.00 5.64 24.51
CA GLN A 13 -11.88 6.40 25.41
C GLN A 13 -11.11 7.11 26.53
N GLY A 14 -10.03 6.49 27.02
CA GLY A 14 -9.22 7.02 28.12
C GLY A 14 -8.24 8.12 27.71
N ALA A 15 -8.13 8.44 26.42
CA ALA A 15 -7.20 9.42 25.89
C ALA A 15 -7.94 10.70 25.44
N ASP A 16 -7.49 11.85 25.96
CA ASP A 16 -8.09 13.16 25.63
C ASP A 16 -7.87 13.56 24.16
N THR A 17 -6.81 13.05 23.53
CA THR A 17 -6.44 13.33 22.14
C THR A 17 -5.99 12.06 21.42
N ALA A 18 -6.07 12.07 20.09
CA ALA A 18 -5.53 10.99 19.24
C ALA A 18 -4.04 10.76 19.52
N ASP A 19 -3.24 11.83 19.65
CA ASP A 19 -1.81 11.74 20.02
C ASP A 19 -1.59 11.01 21.34
N ALA A 20 -2.40 11.30 22.36
CA ALA A 20 -2.29 10.62 23.65
C ALA A 20 -2.66 9.13 23.55
N ALA A 21 -3.63 8.77 22.70
CA ALA A 21 -3.99 7.39 22.44
C ALA A 21 -2.84 6.64 21.75
N MET A 22 -2.20 7.26 20.75
CA MET A 22 -1.11 6.65 19.98
C MET A 22 0.07 6.21 20.84
N CYS A 23 0.35 6.90 21.96
CA CYS A 23 1.41 6.49 22.90
C CYS A 23 1.24 5.07 23.47
N ARG A 24 0.04 4.49 23.37
CA ARG A 24 -0.28 3.14 23.86
C ARG A 24 -0.66 2.18 22.74
N LEU A 25 -0.58 2.59 21.48
CA LEU A 25 -1.01 1.81 20.33
C LEU A 25 0.16 1.54 19.38
N LEU A 26 0.03 0.47 18.62
CA LEU A 26 0.90 0.14 17.50
C LEU A 26 0.05 -0.05 16.25
N PHE A 27 0.65 0.28 15.11
CA PHE A 27 -0.04 0.41 13.84
C PHE A 27 0.65 -0.40 12.75
N HIS A 28 -0.13 -1.09 11.92
CA HIS A 28 0.38 -1.77 10.73
C HIS A 28 -0.51 -1.44 9.53
N GLY A 29 0.07 -0.82 8.49
CA GLY A 29 -0.64 -0.51 7.26
C GLY A 29 -0.38 -1.59 6.20
N THR A 30 -1.45 -2.10 5.58
CA THR A 30 -1.35 -3.07 4.50
C THR A 30 -2.51 -2.94 3.51
N CYS A 31 -2.31 -3.33 2.24
CA CYS A 31 -3.39 -3.55 1.28
C CYS A 31 -3.77 -5.02 1.12
N GLU A 32 -3.09 -5.92 1.82
CA GLU A 32 -3.36 -7.36 1.74
C GLU A 32 -4.60 -7.74 2.54
N GLU A 33 -5.32 -8.75 2.07
CA GLU A 33 -6.47 -9.33 2.75
C GLU A 33 -6.08 -10.64 3.45
N PHE A 34 -6.32 -10.69 4.76
CA PHE A 34 -6.15 -11.87 5.61
C PHE A 34 -7.01 -11.74 6.87
N ASP A 35 -7.32 -12.88 7.48
CA ASP A 35 -8.04 -12.93 8.75
C ASP A 35 -7.14 -12.50 9.92
N LEU A 36 -7.72 -11.84 10.92
CA LEU A 36 -7.02 -11.48 12.14
C LEU A 36 -6.92 -12.69 13.09
N PRO A 37 -5.84 -12.81 13.90
CA PRO A 37 -4.68 -11.90 13.98
C PRO A 37 -3.75 -12.00 12.76
N PRO A 38 -2.98 -10.94 12.43
CA PRO A 38 -1.98 -11.00 11.38
C PRO A 38 -0.95 -12.08 11.69
N THR A 39 -0.58 -12.84 10.67
CA THR A 39 0.57 -13.75 10.73
C THR A 39 1.81 -13.03 10.23
N GLY A 40 2.97 -13.33 10.82
CA GLY A 40 4.24 -12.84 10.30
C GLY A 40 4.44 -13.23 8.83
N GLY A 41 5.01 -12.32 8.05
CA GLY A 41 5.19 -12.47 6.61
C GLY A 41 6.65 -12.52 6.18
N GLY A 42 6.88 -12.72 4.88
CA GLY A 42 8.22 -12.61 4.30
C GLY A 42 9.24 -13.66 4.77
N TYR A 43 10.52 -13.29 4.74
CA TYR A 43 11.63 -14.17 5.12
C TYR A 43 12.00 -14.09 6.61
N ASP A 44 11.55 -13.04 7.32
CA ASP A 44 11.83 -12.81 8.73
C ASP A 44 10.72 -13.36 9.65
N GLY A 45 9.50 -13.55 9.13
CA GLY A 45 8.36 -14.05 9.88
C GLY A 45 7.84 -13.07 10.94
N MET A 46 8.18 -11.78 10.84
CA MET A 46 7.81 -10.78 11.84
C MET A 46 6.46 -10.12 11.50
N VAL A 47 5.76 -9.60 12.51
CA VAL A 47 4.66 -8.63 12.31
C VAL A 47 5.18 -7.24 12.65
N TRP A 48 5.55 -6.49 11.61
CA TRP A 48 6.10 -5.15 11.74
C TRP A 48 5.02 -4.11 12.04
N THR A 49 5.28 -3.26 13.02
CA THR A 49 4.38 -2.18 13.43
C THR A 49 5.15 -0.87 13.60
N ALA A 50 4.44 0.24 13.45
CA ALA A 50 4.94 1.59 13.73
C ALA A 50 4.21 2.20 14.92
N GLU A 51 4.83 3.20 15.54
CA GLU A 51 4.25 3.99 16.63
C GLU A 51 3.31 5.11 16.13
N SER A 52 3.21 5.27 14.80
CA SER A 52 2.42 6.30 14.13
C SER A 52 1.59 5.68 13.00
N PRO A 53 0.28 5.97 12.91
CA PRO A 53 -0.54 5.56 11.78
C PRO A 53 -0.11 6.24 10.48
N PHE A 54 0.44 7.47 10.55
CA PHE A 54 0.98 8.14 9.37
C PHE A 54 2.12 7.34 8.76
N ILE A 55 3.07 6.90 9.58
CA ILE A 55 4.17 6.03 9.16
C ILE A 55 3.66 4.66 8.74
N ALA A 56 2.77 4.02 9.51
CA ALA A 56 2.23 2.72 9.15
C ALA A 56 1.55 2.74 7.76
N GLN A 57 0.82 3.81 7.44
CA GLN A 57 0.14 3.98 6.16
C GLN A 57 1.09 4.24 4.97
N THR A 58 2.37 4.58 5.17
CA THR A 58 3.31 4.67 4.04
C THR A 58 3.65 3.30 3.46
N TYR A 59 3.47 2.22 4.23
CA TYR A 59 3.67 0.84 3.78
C TYR A 59 2.51 0.29 2.97
N ILE A 60 1.37 1.00 2.92
CA ILE A 60 0.32 0.72 1.94
C ILE A 60 0.84 1.25 0.60
N PRO A 61 0.97 0.42 -0.44
CA PRO A 61 1.40 0.90 -1.75
C PRO A 61 0.38 1.90 -2.30
N VAL A 62 0.78 2.82 -3.17
CA VAL A 62 -0.17 3.78 -3.78
C VAL A 62 -1.10 3.07 -4.78
N ALA A 63 -0.55 2.10 -5.51
CA ALA A 63 -1.26 1.27 -6.49
C ALA A 63 -0.74 -0.17 -6.45
N GLY A 64 -1.50 -1.11 -7.00
CA GLY A 64 -1.05 -2.51 -7.11
C GLY A 64 0.12 -2.69 -8.09
N LEU A 65 0.23 -1.79 -9.07
CA LEU A 65 1.35 -1.69 -10.00
C LEU A 65 1.43 -0.25 -10.52
N GLU A 66 2.63 0.22 -10.82
CA GLU A 66 2.86 1.43 -11.61
C GLU A 66 3.62 1.07 -12.90
N ALA A 67 3.06 1.48 -14.05
CA ALA A 67 3.71 1.32 -15.35
C ALA A 67 4.15 2.68 -15.89
N TYR A 68 5.42 2.79 -16.27
CA TYR A 68 5.89 3.97 -17.00
C TYR A 68 5.50 3.86 -18.47
N VAL A 69 4.61 4.74 -18.91
CA VAL A 69 4.04 4.75 -20.25
C VAL A 69 4.54 5.96 -21.02
N SER A 70 5.09 5.73 -22.20
CA SER A 70 5.45 6.80 -23.13
C SER A 70 4.24 7.26 -23.94
N ALA A 71 4.14 8.58 -24.16
CA ALA A 71 3.19 9.15 -25.10
C ALA A 71 3.40 8.53 -26.48
N PRO A 72 2.34 8.28 -27.27
CA PRO A 72 2.50 7.79 -28.62
C PRO A 72 3.23 8.81 -29.48
N ASP A 73 4.08 8.35 -30.39
CA ASP A 73 4.72 9.24 -31.37
C ASP A 73 3.66 10.01 -32.16
N GLY A 74 3.89 11.31 -32.37
CA GLY A 74 2.91 12.19 -33.04
C GLY A 74 2.45 11.70 -34.41
N TRP A 75 3.34 11.03 -35.16
CA TRP A 75 3.01 10.47 -36.48
C TRP A 75 2.14 9.20 -36.41
N ARG A 76 2.03 8.54 -35.25
CA ARG A 76 1.19 7.35 -35.02
C ARG A 76 -0.20 7.66 -34.49
N LEU A 77 -0.49 8.91 -34.13
CA LEU A 77 -1.76 9.26 -33.46
C LEU A 77 -2.99 8.87 -34.29
N ALA A 78 -2.92 8.95 -35.63
CA ALA A 78 -4.01 8.55 -36.51
C ALA A 78 -4.05 7.05 -36.82
N ASP A 79 -2.99 6.31 -36.49
CA ASP A 79 -2.89 4.88 -36.76
C ASP A 79 -3.78 4.10 -35.80
N GLY A 80 -4.39 3.03 -36.33
CA GLY A 80 -5.07 2.06 -35.49
C GLY A 80 -4.04 1.31 -34.64
N ILE A 81 -4.35 1.08 -33.37
CA ILE A 81 -3.47 0.34 -32.47
C ILE A 81 -3.29 -1.08 -33.02
N ARG A 82 -2.04 -1.56 -33.08
CA ARG A 82 -1.72 -2.89 -33.61
C ARG A 82 -1.78 -3.92 -32.48
N PRO A 83 -2.13 -5.19 -32.77
CA PRO A 83 -1.97 -6.26 -31.80
C PRO A 83 -0.50 -6.39 -31.41
N GLY A 84 -0.22 -6.46 -30.10
CA GLY A 84 1.12 -6.70 -29.57
C GLY A 84 1.01 -7.25 -28.16
N ARG A 85 1.56 -8.44 -27.93
CA ARG A 85 1.53 -9.06 -26.59
C ARG A 85 2.31 -8.20 -25.61
N GLY A 86 1.69 -7.85 -24.47
CA GLY A 86 2.29 -6.98 -23.47
C GLY A 86 2.36 -5.50 -23.87
N SER A 87 1.66 -5.08 -24.93
CA SER A 87 1.56 -3.68 -25.29
C SER A 87 0.55 -2.95 -24.39
N PHE A 88 1.04 -2.02 -23.57
CA PHE A 88 0.19 -1.18 -22.72
C PHE A 88 -0.96 -0.52 -23.51
N TRP A 89 -0.66 0.12 -24.65
CA TRP A 89 -1.67 0.84 -25.43
C TRP A 89 -2.75 -0.08 -26.01
N MET A 90 -2.38 -1.31 -26.40
CA MET A 90 -3.34 -2.33 -26.81
C MET A 90 -4.21 -2.75 -25.63
N ASP A 91 -3.61 -3.17 -24.52
CA ASP A 91 -4.33 -3.69 -23.36
C ASP A 91 -5.29 -2.63 -22.78
N PHE A 92 -4.82 -1.39 -22.69
CA PHE A 92 -5.62 -0.24 -22.29
C PHE A 92 -6.82 0.00 -23.23
N ALA A 93 -6.61 0.01 -24.54
CA ALA A 93 -7.68 0.27 -25.50
C ALA A 93 -8.68 -0.90 -25.60
N VAL A 94 -8.23 -2.14 -25.38
CA VAL A 94 -9.12 -3.31 -25.27
C VAL A 94 -10.03 -3.17 -24.05
N ASP A 95 -9.46 -2.81 -22.89
CA ASP A 95 -10.20 -2.66 -21.63
C ASP A 95 -11.13 -1.44 -21.63
N LYS A 96 -10.64 -0.26 -22.04
CA LYS A 96 -11.35 1.02 -21.88
C LYS A 96 -12.16 1.46 -23.08
N LEU A 97 -11.76 1.05 -24.29
CA LEU A 97 -12.29 1.61 -25.53
C LEU A 97 -12.90 0.56 -26.46
N GLY A 98 -12.90 -0.71 -26.05
CA GLY A 98 -13.51 -1.79 -26.83
C GLY A 98 -12.76 -2.13 -28.11
N LEU A 99 -11.45 -1.85 -28.17
CA LEU A 99 -10.58 -2.31 -29.25
C LEU A 99 -10.71 -3.83 -29.41
N ALA A 100 -10.96 -4.29 -30.63
CA ALA A 100 -11.05 -5.71 -30.92
C ALA A 100 -10.55 -6.03 -32.33
N TYR A 101 -9.95 -7.21 -32.46
CA TYR A 101 -9.39 -7.72 -33.70
C TYR A 101 -10.10 -8.98 -34.16
N GLU A 102 -9.97 -9.30 -35.44
CA GLU A 102 -10.35 -10.58 -36.04
C GLU A 102 -9.20 -11.09 -36.94
N ASP A 103 -9.14 -12.42 -37.11
CA ASP A 103 -8.15 -13.11 -37.95
C ASP A 103 -6.68 -12.75 -37.64
N VAL A 104 -6.31 -12.73 -36.36
CA VAL A 104 -4.94 -12.42 -35.94
C VAL A 104 -4.03 -13.64 -36.11
N ASP A 105 -3.08 -13.56 -37.03
CA ASP A 105 -1.98 -14.52 -37.18
C ASP A 105 -0.77 -14.03 -36.38
N TRP A 106 -0.22 -14.90 -35.52
CA TRP A 106 0.92 -14.61 -34.66
C TRP A 106 2.13 -15.39 -35.14
N ASP A 107 3.29 -14.76 -35.10
CA ASP A 107 4.55 -15.48 -35.26
C ASP A 107 4.96 -16.21 -33.97
N PRO A 108 5.95 -17.12 -34.05
CA PRO A 108 6.46 -17.84 -32.87
C PRO A 108 7.08 -16.96 -31.79
N HIS A 109 7.40 -15.70 -32.11
CA HIS A 109 7.99 -14.72 -31.18
C HIS A 109 6.93 -13.85 -30.51
N GLY A 110 5.66 -13.96 -30.92
CA GLY A 110 4.54 -13.23 -30.34
C GLY A 110 4.19 -11.92 -31.06
N ASP A 111 4.76 -11.69 -32.24
CA ASP A 111 4.43 -10.55 -33.10
C ASP A 111 3.29 -10.90 -34.06
N ALA A 112 2.36 -9.97 -34.25
CA ALA A 112 1.27 -10.18 -35.21
C ALA A 112 1.79 -10.05 -36.65
N ARG A 113 1.54 -11.06 -37.48
CA ARG A 113 1.90 -11.09 -38.92
C ARG A 113 0.79 -10.52 -39.80
N SER A 114 -0.45 -10.84 -39.46
CA SER A 114 -1.64 -10.30 -40.12
C SER A 114 -2.77 -10.17 -39.12
N TRP A 115 -3.61 -9.16 -39.29
CA TRP A 115 -4.79 -8.93 -38.47
C TRP A 115 -5.73 -7.98 -39.20
N SER A 116 -6.98 -7.95 -38.77
CA SER A 116 -7.90 -6.88 -39.09
C SER A 116 -8.64 -6.42 -37.85
N PHE A 117 -9.19 -5.20 -37.88
CA PHE A 117 -10.04 -4.73 -36.80
C PHE A 117 -11.42 -5.35 -36.95
N LYS A 118 -11.97 -5.88 -35.86
CA LYS A 118 -13.38 -6.24 -35.83
C LYS A 118 -14.20 -5.02 -36.21
N LYS A 119 -15.22 -5.19 -37.06
CA LYS A 119 -16.03 -4.09 -37.59
C LYS A 119 -16.54 -3.16 -36.46
N GLY A 120 -16.17 -1.88 -36.55
CA GLY A 120 -16.56 -0.85 -35.58
C GLY A 120 -15.73 -0.79 -34.30
N CYS A 121 -14.71 -1.65 -34.15
CA CYS A 121 -13.85 -1.74 -32.96
C CYS A 121 -12.43 -1.21 -33.20
N ARG A 122 -12.22 -0.41 -34.26
CA ARG A 122 -10.92 0.24 -34.50
C ARG A 122 -10.78 1.41 -33.53
N VAL A 123 -9.67 1.41 -32.78
CA VAL A 123 -9.25 2.51 -31.91
C VAL A 123 -7.87 2.96 -32.34
N THR A 124 -7.67 4.28 -32.40
CA THR A 124 -6.39 4.91 -32.73
C THR A 124 -5.55 5.19 -31.51
N TYR A 125 -4.24 5.37 -31.69
CA TYR A 125 -3.36 5.82 -30.62
C TYR A 125 -3.78 7.18 -30.06
N GLY A 126 -4.27 8.11 -30.90
CA GLY A 126 -4.78 9.41 -30.47
C GLY A 126 -6.01 9.30 -29.57
N GLU A 127 -6.98 8.46 -29.94
CA GLU A 127 -8.17 8.21 -29.11
C GLU A 127 -7.80 7.58 -27.77
N ALA A 128 -6.90 6.60 -27.76
CA ALA A 128 -6.42 5.98 -26.53
C ALA A 128 -5.62 6.94 -25.65
N PHE A 129 -4.80 7.80 -26.24
CA PHE A 129 -4.03 8.80 -25.52
C PHE A 129 -4.93 9.83 -24.84
N GLU A 130 -5.91 10.37 -25.56
CA GLU A 130 -6.88 11.32 -25.00
C GLU A 130 -7.76 10.66 -23.93
N ALA A 131 -8.15 9.38 -24.10
CA ALA A 131 -8.86 8.65 -23.06
C ALA A 131 -8.02 8.47 -21.79
N LEU A 132 -6.73 8.16 -21.91
CA LEU A 132 -5.83 8.06 -20.75
C LEU A 132 -5.67 9.42 -20.05
N ARG A 133 -5.53 10.51 -20.82
CA ARG A 133 -5.48 11.87 -20.25
C ARG A 133 -6.78 12.26 -19.56
N ALA A 134 -7.92 11.84 -20.09
CA ALA A 134 -9.23 12.05 -19.47
C ALA A 134 -9.38 11.31 -18.12
N MET A 135 -8.58 10.26 -17.88
CA MET A 135 -8.47 9.61 -16.57
C MET A 135 -7.58 10.39 -15.57
N GLY A 136 -7.09 11.57 -15.94
CA GLY A 136 -6.30 12.48 -15.09
C GLY A 136 -4.79 12.35 -15.25
N TYR A 137 -4.29 11.49 -16.13
CA TYR A 137 -2.85 11.31 -16.32
C TYR A 137 -2.22 12.49 -17.06
N VAL A 138 -1.11 12.98 -16.52
CA VAL A 138 -0.30 14.06 -17.11
C VAL A 138 1.05 13.48 -17.54
N PHE A 139 1.43 13.76 -18.78
CA PHE A 139 2.70 13.33 -19.34
C PHE A 139 3.74 14.43 -19.17
N THR A 140 4.84 14.11 -18.50
CA THR A 140 6.00 15.00 -18.31
C THR A 140 7.18 14.38 -19.03
N ASN A 141 7.83 15.13 -19.92
CA ASN A 141 8.87 14.60 -20.82
C ASN A 141 8.41 13.32 -21.56
N ASP A 142 7.18 13.36 -22.08
CA ASP A 142 6.53 12.26 -22.81
C ASP A 142 6.35 10.96 -22.01
N LEU A 143 6.43 11.01 -20.68
CA LEU A 143 6.21 9.86 -19.79
C LEU A 143 5.14 10.15 -18.74
N ALA A 144 4.36 9.12 -18.40
CA ALA A 144 3.47 9.13 -17.25
C ALA A 144 3.64 7.83 -16.45
N ALA A 145 3.62 7.93 -15.12
CA ALA A 145 3.47 6.78 -14.24
C ALA A 145 1.99 6.45 -14.11
N VAL A 146 1.56 5.35 -14.74
CA VAL A 146 0.17 4.93 -14.82
C VAL A 146 -0.13 3.91 -13.73
N ARG A 147 -1.14 4.20 -12.91
CA ARG A 147 -1.59 3.32 -11.84
C ARG A 147 -2.40 2.17 -12.41
N GLN A 148 -2.06 0.96 -12.01
CA GLN A 148 -2.73 -0.26 -12.42
C GLN A 148 -3.04 -1.16 -11.22
N GLN A 149 -4.02 -2.04 -11.40
CA GLN A 149 -4.37 -3.08 -10.43
C GLN A 149 -4.66 -4.39 -11.15
N THR A 150 -4.28 -5.51 -10.54
CA THR A 150 -4.69 -6.83 -11.03
C THR A 150 -6.07 -7.16 -10.46
N ILE A 151 -7.07 -7.30 -11.33
CA ILE A 151 -8.45 -7.66 -10.97
C ILE A 151 -8.80 -8.93 -11.74
N ALA A 152 -9.12 -10.02 -11.03
CA ALA A 152 -9.44 -11.33 -11.61
C ALA A 152 -8.40 -11.81 -12.65
N GLY A 153 -7.12 -11.62 -12.34
CA GLY A 153 -5.99 -12.03 -13.19
C GLY A 153 -5.71 -11.12 -14.40
N LYS A 154 -6.41 -9.98 -14.53
CA LYS A 154 -6.17 -8.98 -15.57
C LYS A 154 -5.62 -7.70 -14.97
N VAL A 155 -4.62 -7.11 -15.62
CA VAL A 155 -4.11 -5.78 -15.27
C VAL A 155 -5.08 -4.74 -15.85
N VAL A 156 -5.61 -3.89 -14.98
CA VAL A 156 -6.57 -2.84 -15.32
C VAL A 156 -5.96 -1.49 -14.98
N THR A 157 -6.07 -0.53 -15.90
CA THR A 157 -5.65 0.86 -15.67
C THR A 157 -6.69 1.58 -14.82
N MET A 158 -6.23 2.20 -13.73
CA MET A 158 -7.05 2.95 -12.77
C MET A 158 -6.95 4.46 -13.05
N PRO A 159 -7.91 5.28 -12.58
CA PRO A 159 -7.79 6.75 -12.63
C PRO A 159 -6.52 7.27 -11.94
N ALA A 160 -6.04 8.44 -12.35
CA ALA A 160 -4.80 9.02 -11.82
C ALA A 160 -4.90 9.42 -10.33
N ASP A 161 -6.10 9.75 -9.86
CA ASP A 161 -6.39 10.07 -8.45
C ASP A 161 -6.77 8.83 -7.62
N TRP A 162 -6.90 7.66 -8.24
CA TRP A 162 -7.24 6.43 -7.54
C TRP A 162 -6.06 5.91 -6.72
N SER A 163 -6.31 5.52 -5.47
CA SER A 163 -5.36 4.82 -4.61
C SER A 163 -5.90 3.44 -4.26
N ILE A 164 -5.00 2.47 -4.10
CA ILE A 164 -5.40 1.14 -3.65
C ILE A 164 -6.04 1.23 -2.26
N PRO A 165 -7.22 0.61 -2.05
CA PRO A 165 -7.79 0.47 -0.72
C PRO A 165 -6.83 -0.33 0.16
N GLY A 166 -6.60 0.16 1.37
CA GLY A 166 -5.85 -0.53 2.39
C GLY A 166 -6.58 -0.59 3.71
N ARG A 167 -5.88 -1.12 4.71
CA ARG A 167 -6.33 -1.19 6.09
C ARG A 167 -5.20 -0.80 7.03
N LEU A 168 -5.59 -0.15 8.11
CA LEU A 168 -4.75 0.12 9.26
C LEU A 168 -5.15 -0.83 10.38
N LEU A 169 -4.23 -1.74 10.72
CA LEU A 169 -4.37 -2.62 11.87
C LEU A 169 -3.85 -1.91 13.11
N ILE A 170 -4.55 -2.11 14.23
CA ILE A 170 -4.28 -1.42 15.49
C ILE A 170 -4.25 -2.47 16.59
N CYS A 171 -3.21 -2.45 17.43
CA CYS A 171 -3.16 -3.23 18.67
C CYS A 171 -2.63 -2.37 19.82
N VAL A 172 -2.85 -2.82 21.05
CA VAL A 172 -2.36 -2.13 22.25
C VAL A 172 -0.94 -2.57 22.55
N ARG A 173 -0.05 -1.60 22.74
CA ARG A 173 1.31 -1.82 23.22
C ARG A 173 1.27 -2.17 24.71
N ASP A 174 1.81 -3.32 25.06
CA ASP A 174 1.98 -3.70 26.46
C ASP A 174 3.34 -3.16 26.97
N PRO A 175 3.36 -2.29 28.00
CA PRO A 175 4.60 -1.79 28.57
C PRO A 175 5.42 -2.89 29.27
N ALA A 176 4.85 -4.08 29.54
CA ALA A 176 5.56 -5.21 30.11
C ALA A 176 6.31 -6.07 29.09
N TRP A 177 6.17 -5.81 27.78
CA TRP A 177 6.88 -6.58 26.76
C TRP A 177 8.39 -6.47 26.90
N LYS A 178 9.05 -7.61 26.73
CA LYS A 178 10.50 -7.70 26.64
C LYS A 178 10.91 -7.53 25.19
N LEU A 179 11.29 -6.31 24.81
CA LEU A 179 11.71 -5.99 23.45
C LEU A 179 13.24 -5.93 23.35
N LEU A 180 13.81 -6.57 22.33
CA LEU A 180 15.23 -6.44 22.02
C LEU A 180 15.42 -5.17 21.21
N ASP A 181 15.97 -4.14 21.83
CA ASP A 181 16.30 -2.90 21.14
C ASP A 181 17.67 -3.04 20.45
N ILE A 182 17.67 -3.04 19.12
CA ILE A 182 18.88 -3.06 18.31
C ILE A 182 19.09 -1.75 17.56
N SER A 183 18.19 -0.77 17.75
CA SER A 183 18.30 0.55 17.17
C SER A 183 19.62 1.22 17.56
N THR A 184 20.22 1.92 16.60
CA THR A 184 21.49 2.66 16.77
C THR A 184 21.26 4.17 16.85
N GLY A 185 20.03 4.62 16.56
CA GLY A 185 19.69 6.04 16.42
C GLY A 185 20.10 6.62 15.07
N GLU A 186 20.65 5.80 14.18
CA GLU A 186 20.96 6.15 12.79
C GLU A 186 20.03 5.34 11.88
N SER A 187 19.21 6.04 11.12
CA SER A 187 18.30 5.38 10.18
C SER A 187 19.07 4.63 9.08
N ASP A 188 18.43 3.56 8.62
CA ASP A 188 19.02 2.38 8.01
C ASP A 188 19.65 2.51 6.59
N LEU A 189 20.67 3.37 6.41
CA LEU A 189 21.27 3.62 5.08
C LEU A 189 22.38 2.64 4.70
N THR A 190 23.01 1.96 5.67
CA THR A 190 24.23 1.16 5.40
C THR A 190 24.24 -0.23 6.04
N GLN A 191 23.40 -0.50 7.03
CA GLN A 191 23.32 -1.80 7.72
C GLN A 191 21.88 -2.14 8.06
N LEU A 192 21.23 -2.80 7.09
CA LEU A 192 19.81 -3.16 7.13
C LEU A 192 19.45 -3.96 8.38
N GLN A 193 18.89 -3.30 9.39
CA GLN A 193 18.65 -3.93 10.70
C GLN A 193 17.57 -5.01 10.60
N TYR A 194 16.60 -4.83 9.70
CA TYR A 194 15.57 -5.83 9.40
C TYR A 194 16.14 -7.11 8.76
N HIS A 195 17.40 -7.10 8.29
CA HIS A 195 18.08 -8.31 7.81
C HIS A 195 18.78 -9.12 8.91
N ASP A 196 18.79 -8.66 10.18
CA ASP A 196 19.45 -9.37 11.30
C ASP A 196 18.58 -10.53 11.85
N VAL A 197 18.13 -11.40 10.94
CA VAL A 197 17.15 -12.48 11.20
C VAL A 197 17.67 -13.48 12.23
N ASP A 198 18.98 -13.76 12.26
CA ASP A 198 19.56 -14.68 13.24
C ASP A 198 19.46 -14.10 14.66
N ARG A 199 19.67 -12.79 14.82
CA ARG A 199 19.49 -12.13 16.11
C ARG A 199 18.03 -12.09 16.54
N PHE A 200 17.09 -12.00 15.59
CA PHE A 200 15.66 -12.10 15.88
C PHE A 200 15.30 -13.48 16.42
N ARG A 201 15.79 -14.55 15.78
CA ARG A 201 15.58 -15.94 16.23
C ARG A 201 16.19 -16.21 17.62
N ASP A 202 17.37 -15.66 17.88
CA ASP A 202 18.01 -15.75 19.19
C ASP A 202 17.18 -15.03 20.27
N ALA A 203 16.66 -13.85 19.97
CA ALA A 203 15.77 -13.12 20.87
C ALA A 203 14.46 -13.89 21.13
N GLU A 204 13.81 -14.40 20.09
CA GLU A 204 12.60 -15.20 20.22
C GLU A 204 12.84 -16.42 21.12
N SER A 205 13.94 -17.15 20.88
CA SER A 205 14.35 -18.30 21.69
C SER A 205 14.66 -17.93 23.15
N ALA A 206 15.09 -16.69 23.39
CA ALA A 206 15.33 -16.13 24.73
C ALA A 206 14.08 -15.52 25.39
N GLY A 207 12.90 -15.74 24.81
CA GLY A 207 11.60 -15.34 25.34
C GLY A 207 11.35 -13.83 25.27
N TYR A 208 11.90 -13.15 24.27
CA TYR A 208 11.51 -11.78 23.94
C TYR A 208 10.16 -11.77 23.24
N ASP A 209 9.44 -10.66 23.34
CA ASP A 209 8.15 -10.45 22.68
C ASP A 209 8.30 -9.89 21.26
N GLY A 210 9.44 -9.26 20.98
CA GLY A 210 9.73 -8.63 19.70
C GLY A 210 11.06 -7.89 19.71
N VAL A 211 11.28 -7.09 18.67
CA VAL A 211 12.49 -6.31 18.44
C VAL A 211 12.15 -4.86 18.10
N ILE A 212 13.09 -3.95 18.36
CA ILE A 212 13.01 -2.56 17.92
C ILE A 212 14.19 -2.27 17.01
N ILE A 213 13.90 -1.72 15.83
CA ILE A 213 14.89 -1.32 14.82
C ILE A 213 14.67 0.14 14.41
N ASP A 214 15.70 0.74 13.83
CA ASP A 214 15.57 1.93 12.99
C ASP A 214 15.22 1.49 11.56
N ASP A 215 14.24 2.13 10.93
CA ASP A 215 13.79 1.84 9.56
C ASP A 215 13.50 3.15 8.79
N PHE A 216 13.30 3.04 7.49
CA PHE A 216 12.88 4.12 6.62
C PHE A 216 11.54 3.83 5.94
N ALA A 217 10.57 4.70 6.23
CA ALA A 217 9.41 4.86 5.37
C ALA A 217 9.83 5.59 4.09
N GLN A 218 9.43 5.06 2.92
CA GLN A 218 9.66 5.72 1.63
C GLN A 218 8.50 6.66 1.29
N SER A 219 8.81 7.93 1.07
CA SER A 219 7.89 8.92 0.51
C SER A 219 8.31 9.28 -0.92
N SER A 220 7.33 9.34 -1.82
CA SER A 220 7.55 9.80 -3.19
C SER A 220 7.84 11.30 -3.28
N VAL A 221 7.62 12.05 -2.20
CA VAL A 221 7.74 13.52 -2.17
C VAL A 221 9.03 13.97 -1.50
N ILE A 222 9.38 13.37 -0.36
CA ILE A 222 10.52 13.81 0.46
C ILE A 222 11.62 12.75 0.63
N GLY A 223 11.46 11.58 0.01
CA GLY A 223 12.41 10.49 0.10
C GLY A 223 12.28 9.71 1.41
N ASN A 224 13.40 9.41 2.05
CA ASN A 224 13.45 8.52 3.20
C ASN A 224 13.08 9.24 4.51
N ILE A 225 12.09 8.72 5.23
CA ILE A 225 11.63 9.22 6.53
C ILE A 225 12.02 8.19 7.59
N GLY A 226 13.01 8.54 8.43
CA GLY A 226 13.46 7.67 9.51
C GLY A 226 12.39 7.50 10.59
N HIS A 227 12.19 6.28 11.06
CA HIS A 227 11.33 6.00 12.21
C HIS A 227 11.80 4.75 12.95
N ARG A 228 11.25 4.55 14.15
CA ARG A 228 11.38 3.28 14.88
C ARG A 228 10.33 2.31 14.38
N SER A 229 10.75 1.08 14.11
CA SER A 229 9.86 -0.03 13.79
C SER A 229 9.90 -1.05 14.91
N ILE A 230 8.73 -1.54 15.31
CA ILE A 230 8.57 -2.54 16.36
C ILE A 230 8.08 -3.83 15.68
N GLY A 231 8.95 -4.81 15.59
CA GLY A 231 8.64 -6.13 15.06
C GLY A 231 8.16 -7.05 16.17
N LEU A 232 6.94 -7.55 16.08
CA LEU A 232 6.41 -8.54 17.00
C LEU A 232 6.71 -9.96 16.49
N PHE A 233 7.14 -10.85 17.38
CA PHE A 233 7.24 -12.27 17.03
C PHE A 233 5.85 -12.88 16.80
N PRO A 234 5.72 -13.90 15.95
CA PRO A 234 4.43 -14.54 15.64
C PRO A 234 3.62 -14.92 16.87
N ALA A 235 4.26 -15.53 17.87
CA ALA A 235 3.58 -15.94 19.10
C ALA A 235 3.04 -14.74 19.89
N THR A 236 3.76 -13.62 19.89
CA THR A 236 3.30 -12.35 20.48
C THR A 236 2.15 -11.78 19.68
N ALA A 237 2.26 -11.64 18.37
CA ALA A 237 1.20 -11.06 17.54
C ALA A 237 -0.11 -11.85 17.63
N ALA A 238 -0.02 -13.18 17.70
CA ALA A 238 -1.17 -14.09 17.76
C ALA A 238 -1.97 -14.01 19.07
N ARG A 239 -1.37 -13.56 20.18
CA ARG A 239 -2.05 -13.40 21.48
C ARG A 239 -2.69 -12.02 21.68
N LEU A 240 -2.51 -11.09 20.74
CA LEU A 240 -3.05 -9.74 20.86
C LEU A 240 -4.44 -9.64 20.25
N GLU A 241 -5.22 -8.72 20.81
CA GLU A 241 -6.41 -8.21 20.16
C GLU A 241 -6.02 -7.19 19.09
N TRP A 242 -6.62 -7.32 17.90
CA TRP A 242 -6.40 -6.43 16.78
C TRP A 242 -7.72 -5.79 16.34
N ALA A 243 -7.70 -4.49 16.12
CA ALA A 243 -8.74 -3.78 15.37
C ALA A 243 -8.25 -3.50 13.95
N GLN A 244 -9.19 -3.29 13.04
CA GLN A 244 -8.89 -2.80 11.71
C GLN A 244 -9.83 -1.67 11.30
N ILE A 245 -9.28 -0.67 10.62
CA ILE A 245 -10.05 0.36 9.92
C ILE A 245 -9.60 0.44 8.46
N ALA A 246 -10.48 0.94 7.58
CA ALA A 246 -10.08 1.28 6.22
C ALA A 246 -9.04 2.41 6.24
N ALA A 247 -8.07 2.35 5.35
CA ALA A 247 -6.99 3.33 5.26
C ALA A 247 -6.50 3.48 3.82
N THR A 248 -5.83 4.60 3.55
CA THR A 248 -5.15 4.86 2.29
C THR A 248 -3.68 5.19 2.51
N SER A 249 -2.87 5.04 1.46
CA SER A 249 -1.44 5.34 1.53
C SER A 249 -1.17 6.82 1.83
N THR A 250 -0.25 7.08 2.77
CA THR A 250 0.27 8.42 3.07
C THR A 250 1.59 8.71 2.32
N ALA A 251 2.11 7.77 1.52
CA ALA A 251 3.43 7.88 0.88
C ALA A 251 3.59 9.13 -0.02
N ALA A 252 2.49 9.62 -0.59
CA ALA A 252 2.45 10.82 -1.43
C ALA A 252 2.09 12.11 -0.66
N SER A 253 1.91 12.04 0.67
CA SER A 253 1.58 13.21 1.48
C SER A 253 2.76 14.17 1.60
N THR A 254 2.47 15.48 1.56
CA THR A 254 3.44 16.55 1.85
C THR A 254 3.49 16.90 3.34
N ASP A 255 2.54 16.40 4.15
CA ASP A 255 2.42 16.71 5.58
C ASP A 255 3.14 15.68 6.45
N TYR A 256 4.45 15.56 6.26
CA TYR A 256 5.30 14.58 6.94
C TYR A 256 5.54 14.88 8.44
N ARG A 257 5.09 16.04 8.93
CA ARG A 257 5.16 16.38 10.36
C ARG A 257 4.00 15.80 11.14
N ARG A 258 2.98 15.32 10.44
CA ARG A 258 1.81 14.71 11.06
C ARG A 258 2.17 13.32 11.60
N SER A 259 1.86 13.09 12.86
CA SER A 259 1.94 11.79 13.53
C SER A 259 0.72 10.91 13.22
N SER A 260 -0.46 11.53 13.09
CA SER A 260 -1.74 10.85 12.92
C SER A 260 -2.23 10.82 11.46
N THR A 261 -3.41 10.25 11.22
CA THR A 261 -4.13 10.24 9.94
C THR A 261 -5.61 10.56 10.12
N ASP A 262 -6.28 11.04 9.06
CA ASP A 262 -7.69 11.41 9.12
C ASP A 262 -8.57 10.22 9.52
N GLU A 263 -8.21 9.02 9.06
CA GLU A 263 -8.92 7.79 9.39
C GLU A 263 -8.83 7.46 10.88
N PHE A 264 -7.64 7.57 11.48
CA PHE A 264 -7.45 7.32 12.91
C PHE A 264 -8.05 8.43 13.78
N ASP A 265 -7.89 9.70 13.39
CA ASP A 265 -8.47 10.84 14.10
C ASP A 265 -10.00 10.75 14.13
N SER A 266 -10.61 10.33 13.03
CA SER A 266 -12.06 10.09 12.93
C SER A 266 -12.52 8.93 13.82
N LEU A 267 -11.72 7.84 13.90
CA LEU A 267 -11.99 6.75 14.83
C LEU A 267 -11.96 7.25 16.28
N HIS A 268 -10.88 7.92 16.69
CA HIS A 268 -10.74 8.43 18.06
C HIS A 268 -11.89 9.37 18.44
N ALA A 269 -12.20 10.36 17.59
CA ALA A 269 -13.31 11.28 17.82
C ALA A 269 -14.65 10.53 17.98
N GLY A 270 -14.90 9.50 17.16
CA GLY A 270 -16.10 8.68 17.24
C GLY A 270 -16.20 7.81 18.50
N ILE A 271 -15.06 7.34 19.04
CA ILE A 271 -15.02 6.56 20.29
C ILE A 271 -15.13 7.47 21.51
N SER A 272 -14.43 8.60 21.53
CA SER A 272 -14.42 9.55 22.65
C SER A 272 -15.79 10.20 22.93
N MET A 273 -16.70 10.15 21.95
CA MET A 273 -18.09 10.60 22.11
C MET A 273 -19.04 9.50 22.62
N ARG A 274 -18.57 8.25 22.78
CA ARG A 274 -19.40 7.16 23.29
C ARG A 274 -19.65 7.36 24.80
N PRO A 275 -20.86 7.06 25.30
CA PRO A 275 -21.08 7.00 26.74
C PRO A 275 -20.14 5.95 27.34
N ALA A 276 -19.52 6.28 28.48
CA ALA A 276 -18.75 5.29 29.23
C ALA A 276 -19.63 4.05 29.48
N PRO A 277 -19.10 2.83 29.32
CA PRO A 277 -19.89 1.63 29.57
C PRO A 277 -20.47 1.70 30.99
N ALA A 278 -21.78 1.48 31.11
CA ALA A 278 -22.44 1.39 32.39
C ALA A 278 -21.82 0.21 33.16
N LEU A 279 -21.11 0.52 34.24
CA LEU A 279 -20.55 -0.45 35.18
C LEU A 279 -21.64 -1.29 35.84
#